data_AF-A0A935RV49-F1
#
_entry.id   AF-A0A935RV49-F1
#
_cell.length_a   1.000
_cell.length_b   1.000
_cell.length_c   1.000
_cell.angle_alpha   90.00
_cell.angle_beta   90.00
_cell.angle_gamma   90.00
#
_symmetry.space_group_name_H-M   'P 1'
#
loop_
_entity.id
_entity.type
_entity.pdbx_description
1 polymer ?
#
loop_
_entity_poly.entity_id
_entity_poly.type
_entity_poly.pdbx_seq_one_letter_code
_entity_poly.pdbx_strand_id
1 'polypeptide(L)'
;MIPLPNNTFIMSSKPCILLFFFLFLYTNVSTQAIYPEDGVVFNDKIVPRVDIKIHPDSLAELLAWENREADHEYPADFYWNDGTTKDTVLNTGFRLRGNTSRSSEKKSFKIEFNHFGSKKFYGLSDLNLNGEHNDPSIIRSKLCWDIMKLAGLEAPRSNHIALYINNEYRGLYINVEHIDNDYLEDRGKDPDGQLFKCFYGSDFVFRGNNPNNYDRNVYVVQNNKDEPDYYTLMEFTRALDDVSNPDYRCNLEEKFDVDQYLKRLAIEILVGHWDNPVYNKNNAYLYHNPATKNMNC
;
A
#
# COMPACT_ATOMS: atom_id res chain seq x y z
N MET A 1 -27.39 55.57 -82.14
CA MET A 1 -26.49 54.40 -82.26
C MET A 1 -25.35 54.57 -81.26
N ILE A 2 -25.56 54.17 -80.00
CA ILE A 2 -24.54 53.88 -78.97
C ILE A 2 -25.21 52.87 -78.01
N PRO A 3 -24.66 51.66 -77.78
CA PRO A 3 -25.27 50.65 -76.91
C PRO A 3 -24.86 50.83 -75.45
N LEU A 4 -25.75 50.48 -74.52
CA LEU A 4 -25.48 50.41 -73.08
C LEU A 4 -25.10 48.98 -72.67
N PRO A 5 -24.33 48.79 -71.58
CA PRO A 5 -23.54 47.58 -71.34
C PRO A 5 -24.28 46.51 -70.53
N ASN A 6 -23.95 45.25 -70.84
CA ASN A 6 -24.28 44.06 -70.08
C ASN A 6 -23.51 44.02 -68.75
N ASN A 7 -24.22 43.95 -67.62
CA ASN A 7 -23.64 43.61 -66.33
C ASN A 7 -24.09 42.19 -65.92
N THR A 8 -23.10 41.30 -65.91
CA THR A 8 -23.15 39.91 -65.47
C THR A 8 -23.29 39.86 -63.94
N PHE A 9 -24.39 39.32 -63.44
CA PHE A 9 -24.57 39.02 -62.01
C PHE A 9 -23.94 37.66 -61.68
N ILE A 10 -22.87 37.68 -60.88
CA ILE A 10 -22.20 36.49 -60.36
C ILE A 10 -22.92 36.04 -59.09
N MET A 11 -23.41 34.80 -59.08
CA MET A 11 -23.97 34.12 -57.90
C MET A 11 -22.87 33.88 -56.86
N SER A 12 -22.94 34.53 -55.69
CA SER A 12 -22.11 34.17 -54.54
C SER A 12 -22.70 32.96 -53.81
N SER A 13 -22.06 31.80 -53.94
CA SER A 13 -22.31 30.63 -53.09
C SER A 13 -21.79 30.91 -51.67
N LYS A 14 -22.68 31.02 -50.68
CA LYS A 14 -22.30 31.00 -49.27
C LYS A 14 -21.99 29.55 -48.85
N PRO A 15 -20.79 29.22 -48.38
CA PRO A 15 -20.53 27.92 -47.79
C PRO A 15 -21.24 27.81 -46.43
N CYS A 16 -22.14 26.83 -46.33
CA CYS A 16 -22.80 26.44 -45.09
C CYS A 16 -21.78 25.71 -44.21
N ILE A 17 -21.20 26.40 -43.23
CA ILE A 17 -20.29 25.79 -42.26
C ILE A 17 -21.15 24.96 -41.30
N LEU A 18 -21.16 23.65 -41.52
CA LEU A 18 -21.75 22.68 -40.60
C LEU A 18 -20.82 22.58 -39.37
N LEU A 19 -21.19 23.24 -38.28
CA LEU A 19 -20.46 23.19 -37.03
C LEU A 19 -20.67 21.80 -36.40
N PHE A 20 -19.77 20.86 -36.64
CA PHE A 20 -19.70 19.61 -35.88
C PHE A 20 -19.23 19.96 -34.46
N PHE A 21 -20.17 20.05 -33.52
CA PHE A 21 -19.85 19.99 -32.10
C PHE A 21 -19.34 18.56 -31.82
N PHE A 22 -18.02 18.38 -31.83
CA PHE A 22 -17.40 17.23 -31.18
C PHE A 22 -17.66 17.37 -29.69
N LEU A 23 -18.65 16.62 -29.18
CA LEU A 23 -18.78 16.36 -27.76
C LEU A 23 -17.52 15.57 -27.37
N PHE A 24 -16.47 16.26 -26.91
CA PHE A 24 -15.41 15.61 -26.17
C PHE A 24 -16.05 15.08 -24.88
N LEU A 25 -16.49 13.83 -24.92
CA LEU A 25 -16.66 13.04 -23.72
C LEU A 25 -15.28 13.00 -23.06
N TYR A 26 -15.07 13.90 -22.09
CA TYR A 26 -14.03 13.74 -21.09
C TYR A 26 -14.40 12.50 -20.28
N THR A 27 -14.07 11.33 -20.81
CA THR A 27 -13.94 10.16 -19.97
C THR A 27 -12.74 10.44 -19.09
N ASN A 28 -12.98 10.89 -17.86
CA ASN A 28 -12.01 10.69 -16.80
C ASN A 28 -11.79 9.18 -16.75
N VAL A 29 -10.73 8.70 -17.38
CA VAL A 29 -10.24 7.36 -17.16
C VAL A 29 -9.66 7.40 -15.76
N SER A 30 -10.53 7.27 -14.75
CA SER A 30 -10.08 6.84 -13.44
C SER A 30 -9.51 5.45 -13.68
N THR A 31 -8.19 5.32 -13.70
CA THR A 31 -7.54 4.03 -13.59
C THR A 31 -7.93 3.49 -12.22
N GLN A 32 -8.98 2.69 -12.16
CA GLN A 32 -9.36 2.01 -10.94
C GLN A 32 -8.16 1.17 -10.53
N ALA A 33 -7.72 1.32 -9.28
CA ALA A 33 -6.62 0.52 -8.76
C ALA A 33 -6.92 -0.97 -9.03
N ILE A 34 -5.93 -1.69 -9.53
CA ILE A 34 -6.04 -3.14 -9.72
C ILE A 34 -6.10 -3.75 -8.32
N TYR A 35 -7.21 -4.39 -7.98
CA TYR A 35 -7.31 -5.15 -6.72
C TYR A 35 -7.23 -6.63 -7.04
N PRO A 36 -6.26 -7.35 -6.47
CA PRO A 36 -6.27 -8.80 -6.56
C PRO A 36 -7.52 -9.36 -5.85
N GLU A 37 -7.99 -10.51 -6.33
CA GLU A 37 -9.01 -11.29 -5.63
C GLU A 37 -8.51 -11.68 -4.23
N ASP A 38 -9.43 -11.78 -3.27
CA ASP A 38 -9.08 -12.12 -1.88
C ASP A 38 -8.55 -13.58 -1.78
N GLY A 39 -8.96 -14.44 -2.71
CA GLY A 39 -8.45 -15.81 -2.84
C GLY A 39 -8.69 -16.67 -1.59
N VAL A 40 -7.85 -17.70 -1.42
CA VAL A 40 -7.92 -18.60 -0.26
C VAL A 40 -7.50 -17.88 1.02
N VAL A 41 -6.44 -17.08 0.95
CA VAL A 41 -5.75 -16.54 2.13
C VAL A 41 -6.54 -15.41 2.79
N PHE A 42 -7.24 -14.58 2.02
CA PHE A 42 -7.96 -13.42 2.54
C PHE A 42 -9.49 -13.55 2.43
N ASN A 43 -10.00 -14.78 2.27
CA ASN A 43 -11.44 -15.02 2.29
C ASN A 43 -12.05 -14.60 3.64
N ASP A 44 -12.89 -13.57 3.60
CA ASP A 44 -13.48 -12.93 4.78
C ASP A 44 -14.86 -13.47 5.16
N LYS A 45 -15.32 -14.56 4.52
CA LYS A 45 -16.60 -15.21 4.83
C LYS A 45 -16.48 -16.31 5.89
N ILE A 46 -15.26 -16.63 6.28
CA ILE A 46 -14.90 -17.71 7.19
C ILE A 46 -13.78 -17.21 8.10
N VAL A 47 -13.54 -17.92 9.19
CA VAL A 47 -12.39 -17.69 10.07
C VAL A 47 -11.45 -18.88 9.93
N PRO A 48 -10.43 -18.81 9.06
CA PRO A 48 -9.46 -19.87 8.90
C PRO A 48 -8.69 -20.13 10.19
N ARG A 49 -8.33 -21.39 10.41
CA ARG A 49 -7.41 -21.79 11.45
C ARG A 49 -5.99 -21.75 10.89
N VAL A 50 -5.11 -21.05 11.60
CA VAL A 50 -3.67 -21.05 11.36
C VAL A 50 -2.99 -21.73 12.54
N ASP A 51 -2.24 -22.79 12.28
CA ASP A 51 -1.36 -23.41 13.28
C ASP A 51 0.10 -23.11 12.96
N ILE A 52 0.83 -22.68 13.99
CA ILE A 52 2.29 -22.53 13.96
C ILE A 52 2.89 -23.58 14.88
N LYS A 53 3.80 -24.38 14.34
CA LYS A 53 4.59 -25.33 15.11
C LYS A 53 6.03 -24.85 15.15
N ILE A 54 6.52 -24.54 16.35
CA ILE A 54 7.83 -23.96 16.60
C ILE A 54 8.50 -24.69 17.76
N HIS A 55 9.82 -24.83 17.72
CA HIS A 55 10.55 -25.46 18.82
C HIS A 55 10.25 -24.74 20.15
N PRO A 56 9.98 -25.45 21.26
CA PRO A 56 9.63 -24.81 22.54
C PRO A 56 10.66 -23.79 23.02
N ASP A 57 11.96 -24.08 22.86
CA ASP A 57 13.03 -23.15 23.25
C ASP A 57 13.02 -21.87 22.40
N SER A 58 12.82 -22.00 21.09
CA SER A 58 12.69 -20.85 20.18
C SER A 58 11.46 -20.02 20.51
N LEU A 59 10.34 -20.64 20.87
CA LEU A 59 9.14 -19.92 21.30
C LEU A 59 9.38 -19.19 22.64
N ALA A 60 10.05 -19.83 23.59
CA ALA A 60 10.40 -19.21 24.87
C ALA A 60 11.31 -18.00 24.66
N GLU A 61 12.31 -18.12 23.79
CA GLU A 61 13.23 -17.04 23.44
C GLU A 61 12.52 -15.89 22.70
N LEU A 62 11.69 -16.21 21.72
CA LEU A 62 10.87 -15.26 20.96
C LEU A 62 9.95 -14.45 21.88
N LEU A 63 9.36 -15.09 22.89
CA LEU A 63 8.43 -14.46 23.83
C LEU A 63 9.12 -13.81 25.04
N ALA A 64 10.43 -13.99 25.19
CA ALA A 64 11.19 -13.43 26.29
C ALA A 64 11.16 -11.90 26.25
N TRP A 65 11.00 -11.27 27.41
CA TRP A 65 10.81 -9.81 27.50
C TRP A 65 12.02 -9.03 26.95
N GLU A 66 13.23 -9.56 27.20
CA GLU A 66 14.50 -9.04 26.73
C GLU A 66 14.64 -9.08 25.20
N ASN A 67 13.98 -10.03 24.53
CA ASN A 67 14.06 -10.23 23.10
C ASN A 67 12.91 -9.59 22.33
N ARG A 68 11.98 -8.92 23.02
CA ARG A 68 10.78 -8.38 22.38
C ARG A 68 11.10 -7.43 21.22
N GLU A 69 12.21 -6.69 21.25
CA GLU A 69 12.59 -5.77 20.17
C GLU A 69 13.42 -6.43 19.06
N ALA A 70 13.75 -7.73 19.19
CA ALA A 70 14.51 -8.44 18.18
C ALA A 70 13.68 -8.70 16.91
N ASP A 71 14.30 -8.52 15.75
CA ASP A 71 13.75 -8.95 14.45
C ASP A 71 14.33 -10.32 14.03
N HIS A 72 14.65 -11.17 15.00
CA HIS A 72 15.15 -12.52 14.74
C HIS A 72 14.01 -13.45 14.30
N GLU A 73 14.19 -14.11 13.17
CA GLU A 73 13.25 -15.09 12.64
C GLU A 73 13.58 -16.49 13.18
N TYR A 74 12.59 -17.15 13.77
CA TYR A 74 12.74 -18.51 14.27
C TYR A 74 12.11 -19.50 13.28
N PRO A 75 12.77 -20.64 12.98
CA PRO A 75 12.17 -21.68 12.15
C PRO A 75 10.87 -22.22 12.74
N ALA A 76 9.81 -22.23 11.93
CA ALA A 76 8.51 -22.79 12.29
C ALA A 76 7.84 -23.47 11.10
N ASP A 77 6.92 -24.39 11.36
CA ASP A 77 6.02 -24.94 10.34
C ASP A 77 4.67 -24.24 10.40
N PHE A 78 4.16 -23.83 9.25
CA PHE A 78 2.88 -23.16 9.07
C PHE A 78 1.84 -24.12 8.49
N TYR A 79 0.66 -24.16 9.07
CA TYR A 79 -0.48 -24.92 8.58
C TYR A 79 -1.71 -24.01 8.45
N TRP A 80 -2.39 -24.12 7.32
CA TRP A 80 -3.64 -23.42 7.01
C TRP A 80 -4.80 -24.40 6.92
N ASN A 81 -5.94 -24.04 7.50
CA ASN A 81 -7.18 -24.79 7.36
C ASN A 81 -8.40 -23.86 7.39
N ASP A 82 -9.08 -23.73 6.26
CA ASP A 82 -10.28 -22.90 6.13
C ASP A 82 -11.59 -23.73 6.19
N GLY A 83 -11.49 -25.02 6.46
CA GLY A 83 -12.59 -25.99 6.45
C GLY A 83 -12.78 -26.71 5.10
N THR A 84 -12.35 -26.09 4.00
CA THR A 84 -12.40 -26.67 2.64
C THR A 84 -11.01 -27.01 2.14
N THR A 85 -10.06 -26.10 2.34
CA THR A 85 -8.67 -26.16 1.92
C THR A 85 -7.79 -26.41 3.14
N LYS A 86 -6.83 -27.32 3.00
CA LYS A 86 -5.75 -27.54 3.94
C LYS A 86 -4.43 -27.51 3.20
N ASP A 87 -3.51 -26.69 3.65
CA ASP A 87 -2.18 -26.57 3.05
C ASP A 87 -1.15 -26.23 4.12
N THR A 88 0.12 -26.46 3.80
CA THR A 88 1.24 -26.38 4.73
C THR A 88 2.45 -25.80 4.04
N VAL A 89 3.22 -25.00 4.79
CA VAL A 89 4.58 -24.59 4.42
C VAL A 89 5.47 -24.90 5.61
N LEU A 90 6.44 -25.79 5.42
CA LEU A 90 7.41 -26.14 6.45
C LEU A 90 8.55 -25.12 6.46
N ASN A 91 9.27 -24.99 7.58
CA ASN A 91 10.51 -24.20 7.66
C ASN A 91 10.35 -22.72 7.21
N THR A 92 9.33 -22.04 7.73
CA THR A 92 9.09 -20.60 7.57
C THR A 92 9.83 -19.81 8.66
N GLY A 93 10.07 -18.52 8.44
CA GLY A 93 10.39 -17.56 9.50
C GLY A 93 9.15 -17.22 10.32
N PHE A 94 9.30 -17.19 11.64
CA PHE A 94 8.29 -16.72 12.58
C PHE A 94 8.90 -15.82 13.64
N ARG A 95 8.33 -14.62 13.83
CA ARG A 95 8.81 -13.65 14.83
C ARG A 95 7.72 -12.71 15.34
N LEU A 96 8.07 -11.94 16.37
CA LEU A 96 7.28 -10.79 16.82
C LEU A 96 7.31 -9.64 15.81
N ARG A 97 6.19 -8.92 15.71
CA ARG A 97 6.09 -7.71 14.88
C ARG A 97 5.40 -6.55 15.57
N GLY A 98 5.62 -5.38 14.96
CA GLY A 98 5.15 -4.08 15.44
C GLY A 98 6.23 -3.38 16.26
N ASN A 99 5.84 -2.33 16.96
CA ASN A 99 6.72 -1.55 17.83
C ASN A 99 6.18 -1.67 19.26
N THR A 100 5.27 -0.78 19.65
CA THR A 100 4.63 -0.82 20.98
C THR A 100 3.86 -2.12 21.24
N SER A 101 3.25 -2.72 20.20
CA SER A 101 2.49 -3.98 20.30
C SER A 101 3.30 -5.18 20.77
N ARG A 102 4.63 -5.10 20.70
CA ARG A 102 5.51 -6.18 21.17
C ARG A 102 5.52 -6.30 22.69
N SER A 103 5.18 -5.21 23.39
CA SER A 103 5.02 -5.20 24.85
C SER A 103 3.64 -5.68 25.32
N SER A 104 2.68 -5.84 24.41
CA SER A 104 1.30 -6.24 24.73
C SER A 104 1.21 -7.71 25.11
N GLU A 105 0.34 -8.08 26.04
CA GLU A 105 0.13 -9.48 26.43
C GLU A 105 -0.22 -10.34 25.22
N LYS A 106 -1.21 -9.89 24.44
CA LYS A 106 -1.53 -10.45 23.13
C LYS A 106 -0.58 -9.89 22.05
N LYS A 107 0.45 -10.67 21.78
CA LYS A 107 1.50 -10.37 20.79
C LYS A 107 0.94 -10.34 19.37
N SER A 108 1.69 -9.75 18.44
CA SER A 108 1.45 -9.83 16.99
C SER A 108 2.65 -10.50 16.34
N PHE A 109 2.41 -11.26 15.27
CA PHE A 109 3.44 -12.09 14.65
C PHE A 109 3.57 -11.84 13.15
N LYS A 110 4.78 -12.00 12.63
CA LYS A 110 5.04 -12.08 11.19
C LYS A 110 5.39 -13.52 10.84
N ILE A 111 4.93 -13.97 9.68
CA ILE A 111 5.35 -15.21 9.04
C ILE A 111 6.07 -14.82 7.75
N GLU A 112 7.33 -15.22 7.60
CA GLU A 112 8.13 -15.02 6.38
C GLU A 112 8.35 -16.40 5.73
N PHE A 113 7.57 -16.74 4.72
CA PHE A 113 7.52 -18.11 4.18
C PHE A 113 8.83 -18.55 3.53
N ASN A 114 9.53 -17.65 2.86
CA ASN A 114 10.76 -17.95 2.11
C ASN A 114 12.04 -17.61 2.89
N HIS A 115 11.96 -17.21 4.16
CA HIS A 115 13.12 -16.80 4.96
C HIS A 115 14.22 -17.87 5.02
N PHE A 116 13.84 -19.14 5.19
CA PHE A 116 14.77 -20.28 5.21
C PHE A 116 14.71 -21.12 3.92
N GLY A 117 14.36 -20.50 2.79
CA GLY A 117 14.35 -21.14 1.47
C GLY A 117 13.09 -21.94 1.13
N SER A 118 12.02 -21.78 1.91
CA SER A 118 10.73 -22.42 1.65
C SER A 118 9.90 -21.71 0.58
N LYS A 119 8.83 -22.37 0.09
CA LYS A 119 7.95 -21.82 -0.95
C LYS A 119 7.11 -20.65 -0.42
N LYS A 120 6.77 -19.69 -1.29
CA LYS A 120 5.72 -18.71 -1.03
C LYS A 120 4.37 -19.41 -0.79
N PHE A 121 3.49 -18.78 -0.01
CA PHE A 121 2.14 -19.28 0.25
C PHE A 121 1.13 -18.55 -0.62
N TYR A 122 0.56 -19.23 -1.63
CA TYR A 122 -0.36 -18.62 -2.60
C TYR A 122 0.18 -17.33 -3.25
N GLY A 123 1.48 -17.30 -3.56
CA GLY A 123 2.13 -16.14 -4.16
C GLY A 123 2.68 -15.12 -3.16
N LEU A 124 2.38 -15.26 -1.86
CA LEU A 124 2.81 -14.35 -0.81
C LEU A 124 4.11 -14.85 -0.15
N SER A 125 5.12 -13.98 -0.06
CA SER A 125 6.32 -14.21 0.75
C SER A 125 6.06 -14.03 2.24
N ASP A 126 5.09 -13.21 2.63
CA ASP A 126 4.91 -12.79 4.01
C ASP A 126 3.43 -12.66 4.42
N LEU A 127 3.13 -13.00 5.67
CA LEU A 127 1.87 -12.67 6.33
C LEU A 127 2.09 -11.96 7.66
N ASN A 128 1.10 -11.13 7.98
CA ASN A 128 1.12 -10.21 9.10
C ASN A 128 -0.07 -10.53 10.02
N LEU A 129 0.17 -11.21 11.13
CA LEU A 129 -0.87 -11.60 12.10
C LEU A 129 -0.97 -10.57 13.24
N ASN A 130 -1.94 -9.67 13.15
CA ASN A 130 -2.19 -8.63 14.16
C ASN A 130 -3.06 -9.16 15.31
N GLY A 131 -2.55 -9.02 16.53
CA GLY A 131 -3.30 -9.34 17.75
C GLY A 131 -4.36 -8.30 18.11
N GLU A 132 -4.28 -7.08 17.53
CA GLU A 132 -5.20 -5.95 17.75
C GLU A 132 -5.42 -5.64 19.25
N HIS A 133 -4.35 -5.70 20.03
CA HIS A 133 -4.38 -5.63 21.50
C HIS A 133 -5.03 -4.35 22.08
N ASN A 134 -5.01 -3.24 21.33
CA ASN A 134 -5.58 -1.95 21.73
C ASN A 134 -6.98 -1.71 21.12
N ASP A 135 -7.51 -2.66 20.34
CA ASP A 135 -8.84 -2.60 19.77
C ASP A 135 -9.73 -3.71 20.38
N PRO A 136 -10.60 -3.36 21.35
CA PRO A 136 -11.56 -4.32 21.93
C PRO A 136 -12.51 -4.97 20.92
N SER A 137 -12.69 -4.36 19.74
CA SER A 137 -13.55 -4.88 18.69
C SER A 137 -12.83 -5.79 17.69
N ILE A 138 -11.49 -5.74 17.64
CA ILE A 138 -10.64 -6.48 16.67
C ILE A 138 -11.10 -6.26 15.21
N ILE A 139 -11.70 -5.12 14.88
CA ILE A 139 -12.21 -4.84 13.53
C ILE A 139 -11.82 -3.47 13.00
N ARG A 140 -11.30 -2.54 13.81
CA ARG A 140 -11.10 -1.14 13.37
C ARG A 140 -10.14 -1.04 12.20
N SER A 141 -8.98 -1.69 12.28
CA SER A 141 -7.96 -1.66 11.23
C SER A 141 -8.49 -2.25 9.92
N LYS A 142 -9.11 -3.44 9.99
CA LYS A 142 -9.76 -4.07 8.84
C LYS A 142 -10.88 -3.22 8.24
N LEU A 143 -11.77 -2.66 9.07
CA LEU A 143 -12.84 -1.80 8.60
C LEU A 143 -12.29 -0.58 7.86
N CYS A 144 -11.19 0.01 8.32
CA CYS A 144 -10.52 1.10 7.61
C CYS A 144 -10.02 0.66 6.22
N TRP A 145 -9.36 -0.49 6.11
CA TRP A 145 -8.90 -1.02 4.81
C TRP A 145 -10.08 -1.37 3.88
N ASP A 146 -11.16 -1.93 4.42
CA ASP A 146 -12.37 -2.23 3.65
C ASP A 146 -13.04 -0.95 3.13
N ILE A 147 -13.12 0.11 3.95
CA ILE A 147 -13.61 1.44 3.52
C ILE A 147 -12.71 2.05 2.45
N MET A 148 -11.38 1.94 2.60
CA MET A 148 -10.44 2.39 1.57
C MET A 148 -10.68 1.65 0.25
N LYS A 149 -10.77 0.32 0.27
CA LYS A 149 -11.05 -0.52 -0.90
C LYS A 149 -12.40 -0.14 -1.55
N LEU A 150 -13.45 0.06 -0.76
CA LEU A 150 -14.76 0.52 -1.24
C LEU A 150 -14.70 1.91 -1.88
N ALA A 151 -13.83 2.79 -1.37
CA ALA A 151 -13.56 4.08 -1.98
C ALA A 151 -12.61 3.98 -3.18
N GLY A 152 -12.21 2.79 -3.63
CA GLY A 152 -11.26 2.63 -4.73
C GLY A 152 -9.83 3.07 -4.39
N LEU A 153 -9.52 3.23 -3.11
CA LEU A 153 -8.17 3.48 -2.60
C LEU A 153 -7.46 2.20 -2.26
N GLU A 154 -6.22 2.14 -2.71
CA GLU A 154 -5.41 0.96 -2.53
C GLU A 154 -5.18 0.67 -1.04
N ALA A 155 -5.37 -0.59 -0.67
CA ALA A 155 -5.27 -1.08 0.70
C ALA A 155 -4.86 -2.57 0.70
N PRO A 156 -4.22 -3.05 1.78
CA PRO A 156 -3.94 -4.47 1.97
C PRO A 156 -5.24 -5.27 2.12
N ARG A 157 -5.25 -6.48 1.53
CA ARG A 157 -6.27 -7.49 1.83
C ARG A 157 -6.15 -7.88 3.30
N SER A 158 -7.29 -8.17 3.93
CA SER A 158 -7.30 -8.64 5.31
C SER A 158 -8.56 -9.44 5.66
N ASN A 159 -8.41 -10.43 6.52
CA ASN A 159 -9.48 -11.23 7.11
C ASN A 159 -9.14 -11.64 8.55
N HIS A 160 -10.11 -12.21 9.26
CA HIS A 160 -9.88 -12.76 10.60
C HIS A 160 -9.43 -14.22 10.53
N ILE A 161 -8.48 -14.59 11.39
CA ILE A 161 -8.01 -15.98 11.57
C ILE A 161 -8.03 -16.39 13.05
N ALA A 162 -8.18 -17.68 13.30
CA ALA A 162 -7.97 -18.30 14.61
C ALA A 162 -6.53 -18.83 14.69
N LEU A 163 -5.69 -18.21 15.53
CA LEU A 163 -4.28 -18.58 15.65
C LEU A 163 -4.08 -19.64 16.74
N TYR A 164 -3.29 -20.66 16.42
CA TYR A 164 -2.76 -21.65 17.34
C TYR A 164 -1.24 -21.68 17.25
N ILE A 165 -0.55 -21.73 18.39
CA ILE A 165 0.91 -21.93 18.43
C ILE A 165 1.17 -23.14 19.32
N ASN A 166 1.84 -24.16 18.79
CA ASN A 166 2.08 -25.44 19.47
C ASN A 166 0.79 -26.05 20.07
N ASN A 167 -0.29 -26.06 19.27
CA ASN A 167 -1.65 -26.50 19.62
C ASN A 167 -2.37 -25.67 20.69
N GLU A 168 -1.78 -24.59 21.19
CA GLU A 168 -2.44 -23.68 22.12
C GLU A 168 -3.15 -22.55 21.39
N TYR A 169 -4.45 -22.37 21.67
CA TYR A 169 -5.23 -21.27 21.07
C TYR A 169 -4.71 -19.92 21.58
N ARG A 170 -4.40 -19.02 20.64
CA ARG A 170 -3.91 -17.67 20.93
C ARG A 170 -4.97 -16.59 20.76
N GLY A 171 -6.14 -16.92 20.25
CA GLY A 171 -7.24 -15.98 20.02
C GLY A 171 -7.53 -15.72 18.53
N LEU A 172 -8.45 -14.78 18.30
CA LEU A 172 -8.75 -14.21 16.99
C LEU A 172 -7.70 -13.15 16.62
N TYR A 173 -7.16 -13.20 15.41
CA TYR A 173 -6.20 -12.23 14.87
C TYR A 173 -6.72 -11.68 13.55
N ILE A 174 -6.23 -10.51 13.14
CA ILE A 174 -6.38 -10.06 11.75
C ILE A 174 -5.14 -10.51 10.99
N ASN A 175 -5.35 -11.30 9.94
CA ASN A 175 -4.36 -11.61 8.93
C ASN A 175 -4.36 -10.48 7.90
N VAL A 176 -3.22 -9.83 7.71
CA VAL A 176 -3.06 -8.67 6.83
C VAL A 176 -2.05 -9.05 5.74
N GLU A 177 -2.32 -8.63 4.50
CA GLU A 177 -1.36 -8.70 3.40
C GLU A 177 -0.12 -7.87 3.74
N HIS A 178 1.08 -8.41 3.50
CA HIS A 178 2.31 -7.64 3.62
C HIS A 178 2.45 -6.70 2.42
N ILE A 179 2.92 -5.48 2.63
CA ILE A 179 3.16 -4.51 1.53
C ILE A 179 4.64 -4.63 1.16
N ASP A 180 4.90 -5.40 0.11
CA ASP A 180 6.22 -5.74 -0.45
C ASP A 180 6.14 -5.86 -1.99
N ASN A 181 7.11 -6.52 -2.62
CA ASN A 181 7.12 -6.72 -4.06
C ASN A 181 5.95 -7.58 -4.55
N ASP A 182 5.48 -8.56 -3.76
CA ASP A 182 4.35 -9.41 -4.14
C ASP A 182 3.07 -8.59 -4.19
N TYR A 183 2.90 -7.70 -3.20
CA TYR A 183 1.81 -6.74 -3.16
C TYR A 183 1.80 -5.78 -4.36
N LEU A 184 2.99 -5.34 -4.81
CA LEU A 184 3.15 -4.47 -5.98
C LEU A 184 2.79 -5.24 -7.27
N GLU A 185 3.34 -6.43 -7.46
CA GLU A 185 3.09 -7.29 -8.62
C GLU A 185 1.60 -7.62 -8.78
N ASP A 186 0.93 -8.02 -7.69
CA ASP A 186 -0.51 -8.33 -7.66
C ASP A 186 -1.40 -7.14 -8.07
N ARG A 187 -0.85 -5.93 -8.06
CA ARG A 187 -1.53 -4.68 -8.42
C ARG A 187 -1.00 -4.07 -9.71
N GLY A 188 -0.22 -4.83 -10.48
CA GLY A 188 0.34 -4.41 -11.77
C GLY A 188 1.40 -3.32 -11.65
N LYS A 189 2.01 -3.16 -10.47
CA LYS A 189 3.11 -2.22 -10.23
C LYS A 189 4.44 -2.92 -10.47
N ASP A 190 5.45 -2.12 -10.78
CA ASP A 190 6.81 -2.59 -11.02
C ASP A 190 7.50 -2.91 -9.68
N PRO A 191 7.89 -4.18 -9.41
CA PRO A 191 8.59 -4.56 -8.19
C PRO A 191 10.00 -3.97 -8.08
N ASP A 192 10.58 -3.50 -9.18
CA ASP A 192 11.88 -2.80 -9.20
C ASP A 192 11.74 -1.32 -8.77
N GLY A 193 10.51 -0.83 -8.60
CA GLY A 193 10.24 0.48 -8.00
C GLY A 193 10.71 0.57 -6.54
N GLN A 194 10.78 1.79 -6.00
CA GLN A 194 11.25 1.98 -4.62
C GLN A 194 10.07 2.12 -3.65
N LEU A 195 9.95 1.16 -2.72
CA LEU A 195 8.98 1.17 -1.64
C LEU A 195 9.62 1.67 -0.34
N PHE A 196 9.04 2.70 0.26
CA PHE A 196 9.37 3.21 1.59
C PHE A 196 8.22 2.94 2.56
N LYS A 197 8.57 2.58 3.78
CA LYS A 197 7.68 2.63 4.92
C LYS A 197 7.99 3.88 5.74
N CYS A 198 6.96 4.65 6.03
CA CYS A 198 7.06 5.91 6.75
C CYS A 198 6.74 5.70 8.23
N PHE A 199 7.71 6.03 9.07
CA PHE A 199 7.58 6.05 10.52
C PHE A 199 7.37 7.48 11.04
N TYR A 200 7.18 7.61 12.35
CA TYR A 200 6.98 8.87 13.04
C TYR A 200 8.05 9.91 12.65
N GLY A 201 7.59 11.07 12.17
CA GLY A 201 8.45 12.14 11.65
C GLY A 201 8.45 12.27 10.12
N SER A 202 7.64 11.48 9.41
CA SER A 202 7.49 11.54 7.95
C SER A 202 6.64 12.74 7.51
N ASP A 203 7.22 13.94 7.63
CA ASP A 203 6.57 15.22 7.36
C ASP A 203 6.52 15.65 5.89
N PHE A 204 7.14 14.87 5.00
CA PHE A 204 7.28 15.16 3.57
C PHE A 204 7.85 16.55 3.24
N VAL A 205 8.64 17.13 4.15
CA VAL A 205 9.29 18.44 3.95
C VAL A 205 10.54 18.31 3.06
N PHE A 206 10.70 19.23 2.10
CA PHE A 206 11.89 19.30 1.27
C PHE A 206 13.11 19.73 2.10
N ARG A 207 14.18 18.93 2.06
CA ARG A 207 15.41 19.13 2.86
C ARG A 207 16.61 19.52 2.00
N GLY A 208 16.39 20.10 0.82
CA GLY A 208 17.45 20.48 -0.12
C GLY A 208 17.91 19.32 -1.02
N ASN A 209 18.86 19.62 -1.91
CA ASN A 209 19.28 18.76 -3.02
C ASN A 209 20.27 17.63 -2.63
N ASN A 210 20.23 17.17 -1.38
CA ASN A 210 21.06 16.06 -0.91
C ASN A 210 20.16 14.94 -0.37
N PRO A 211 20.09 13.77 -1.04
CA PRO A 211 19.29 12.63 -0.59
C PRO A 211 19.64 12.13 0.82
N ASN A 212 20.86 12.39 1.30
CA ASN A 212 21.28 12.01 2.65
C ASN A 212 20.65 12.86 3.77
N ASN A 213 19.92 13.93 3.43
CA ASN A 213 19.22 14.75 4.42
C ASN A 213 17.93 14.10 4.92
N TYR A 214 17.47 13.00 4.31
CA TYR A 214 16.28 12.26 4.71
C TYR A 214 16.65 11.15 5.70
N ASP A 215 16.01 11.14 6.85
CA ASP A 215 16.30 10.17 7.91
C ASP A 215 15.86 8.76 7.49
N ARG A 216 16.84 7.85 7.47
CA ARG A 216 16.68 6.45 7.06
C ARG A 216 15.90 5.62 8.08
N ASN A 217 15.68 6.13 9.29
CA ASN A 217 14.80 5.54 10.30
C ASN A 217 13.36 6.04 10.17
N VAL A 218 13.15 7.17 9.47
CA VAL A 218 11.82 7.73 9.21
C VAL A 218 11.27 7.19 7.89
N TYR A 219 12.07 7.22 6.82
CA TYR A 219 11.69 6.70 5.50
C TYR A 219 12.45 5.42 5.22
N VAL A 220 11.96 4.29 5.75
CA VAL A 220 12.68 3.02 5.71
C VAL A 220 12.38 2.28 4.42
N VAL A 221 13.40 2.06 3.61
CA VAL A 221 13.33 1.26 2.39
C VAL A 221 12.92 -0.18 2.68
N GLN A 222 11.88 -0.67 1.99
CA GLN A 222 11.31 -2.01 2.18
C GLN A 222 11.78 -3.03 1.15
N ASN A 223 12.09 -2.60 -0.07
CA ASN A 223 12.59 -3.43 -1.17
C ASN A 223 13.87 -2.82 -1.78
N ASN A 224 14.59 -3.58 -2.62
CA ASN A 224 15.80 -3.10 -3.31
C ASN A 224 16.83 -2.45 -2.35
N LYS A 225 16.99 -3.07 -1.16
CA LYS A 225 17.71 -2.50 -0.01
C LYS A 225 19.20 -2.26 -0.26
N ASP A 226 19.78 -2.97 -1.22
CA ASP A 226 21.19 -2.86 -1.58
C ASP A 226 21.48 -1.58 -2.40
N GLU A 227 20.47 -1.04 -3.09
CA GLU A 227 20.57 0.16 -3.92
C GLU A 227 19.41 1.14 -3.63
N PRO A 228 19.34 1.72 -2.41
CA PRO A 228 18.18 2.50 -2.01
C PRO A 228 18.14 3.87 -2.69
N ASP A 229 17.01 4.18 -3.34
CA ASP A 229 16.79 5.42 -4.10
C ASP A 229 16.12 6.53 -3.28
N TYR A 230 16.88 7.15 -2.38
CA TYR A 230 16.43 8.35 -1.66
C TYR A 230 16.40 9.61 -2.54
N TYR A 231 16.97 9.56 -3.75
CA TYR A 231 16.91 10.70 -4.67
C TYR A 231 15.49 10.95 -5.13
N THR A 232 14.73 9.89 -5.40
CA THR A 232 13.31 10.04 -5.73
C THR A 232 12.50 10.62 -4.57
N LEU A 233 12.72 10.18 -3.33
CA LEU A 233 12.05 10.79 -2.17
C LEU A 233 12.32 12.30 -2.09
N MET A 234 13.57 12.70 -2.35
CA MET A 234 13.96 14.11 -2.41
C MET A 234 13.25 14.87 -3.55
N GLU A 235 13.15 14.27 -4.74
CA GLU A 235 12.46 14.86 -5.89
C GLU A 235 10.96 15.02 -5.66
N PHE A 236 10.35 14.06 -4.95
CA PHE A 236 8.95 14.12 -4.56
C PHE A 236 8.69 15.28 -3.59
N THR A 237 9.46 15.39 -2.51
CA THR A 237 9.29 16.50 -1.56
C THR A 237 9.64 17.85 -2.17
N ARG A 238 10.61 17.91 -3.11
CA ARG A 238 10.90 19.11 -3.91
C ARG A 238 9.70 19.55 -4.74
N ALA A 239 8.99 18.59 -5.35
CA ALA A 239 7.78 18.88 -6.11
C ALA A 239 6.66 19.42 -5.21
N LEU A 240 6.53 18.91 -3.97
CA LEU A 240 5.56 19.43 -3.00
C LEU A 240 5.87 20.86 -2.54
N ASP A 241 7.16 21.24 -2.45
CA ASP A 241 7.63 22.53 -1.95
C ASP A 241 7.60 23.66 -2.99
N ASP A 242 7.41 23.36 -4.29
CA ASP A 242 7.47 24.33 -5.39
C ASP A 242 6.20 25.21 -5.54
N VAL A 243 5.56 25.56 -4.42
CA VAL A 243 4.26 26.26 -4.38
C VAL A 243 4.26 27.65 -5.00
N SER A 244 5.43 28.25 -5.20
CA SER A 244 5.59 29.57 -5.84
C SER A 244 5.54 29.51 -7.36
N ASN A 245 5.67 28.31 -7.94
CA ASN A 245 5.64 28.10 -9.37
C ASN A 245 4.21 28.25 -9.92
N PRO A 246 3.97 29.10 -10.92
CA PRO A 246 2.64 29.24 -11.54
C PRO A 246 2.07 27.93 -12.08
N ASP A 247 2.94 26.99 -12.48
CA ASP A 247 2.58 25.67 -13.00
C ASP A 247 2.61 24.57 -11.92
N TYR A 248 2.73 24.93 -10.64
CA TYR A 248 2.86 24.01 -9.50
C TYR A 248 1.86 22.85 -9.56
N ARG A 249 0.59 23.16 -9.80
CA ARG A 249 -0.47 22.15 -9.83
C ARG A 249 -0.22 21.11 -10.92
N CYS A 250 0.07 21.54 -12.15
CA CYS A 250 0.36 20.65 -13.27
C CYS A 250 1.61 19.83 -12.98
N ASN A 251 2.68 20.46 -12.50
CA ASN A 251 3.95 19.80 -12.18
C ASN A 251 3.82 18.78 -11.05
N LEU A 252 2.95 19.04 -10.07
CA LEU A 252 2.67 18.11 -8.97
C LEU A 252 1.83 16.94 -9.46
N GLU A 253 0.74 17.20 -10.19
CA GLU A 253 -0.14 16.17 -10.75
C GLU A 253 0.59 15.26 -11.77
N GLU A 254 1.65 15.76 -12.42
CA GLU A 254 2.54 14.95 -13.25
C GLU A 254 3.35 13.91 -12.44
N LYS A 255 3.70 14.21 -11.20
CA LYS A 255 4.60 13.40 -10.35
C LYS A 255 3.91 12.66 -9.21
N PHE A 256 2.67 13.02 -8.90
CA PHE A 256 1.96 12.54 -7.71
C PHE A 256 0.46 12.45 -7.97
N ASP A 257 -0.15 11.34 -7.57
CA ASP A 257 -1.60 11.16 -7.66
C ASP A 257 -2.30 11.95 -6.54
N VAL A 258 -2.49 13.25 -6.79
CA VAL A 258 -3.12 14.20 -5.87
C VAL A 258 -4.55 13.77 -5.53
N ASP A 259 -5.30 13.24 -6.50
CA ASP A 259 -6.70 12.84 -6.32
C ASP A 259 -6.81 11.64 -5.35
N GLN A 260 -6.00 10.60 -5.54
CA GLN A 260 -5.97 9.45 -4.62
C GLN A 260 -5.50 9.87 -3.23
N TYR A 261 -4.51 10.76 -3.14
CA TYR A 261 -4.04 11.27 -1.85
C TYR A 261 -5.12 12.07 -1.10
N LEU A 262 -5.81 13.00 -1.78
CA LEU A 262 -6.89 13.78 -1.17
C LEU A 262 -8.07 12.90 -0.75
N LYS A 263 -8.38 11.87 -1.54
CA LYS A 263 -9.40 10.87 -1.19
C LYS A 263 -8.98 10.04 0.02
N ARG A 264 -7.71 9.65 0.13
CA ARG A 264 -7.17 8.99 1.33
C ARG A 264 -7.26 9.90 2.54
N LEU A 265 -6.80 11.15 2.42
CA LEU A 265 -6.92 12.17 3.46
C LEU A 265 -8.36 12.30 3.98
N ALA A 266 -9.35 12.32 3.08
CA ALA A 266 -10.76 12.38 3.48
C ALA A 266 -11.16 11.16 4.34
N ILE A 267 -10.76 9.95 3.95
CA ILE A 267 -11.06 8.74 4.73
C ILE A 267 -10.33 8.75 6.08
N GLU A 268 -9.05 9.11 6.09
CA GLU A 268 -8.23 9.23 7.31
C GLU A 268 -8.88 10.16 8.35
N ILE A 269 -9.45 11.28 7.90
CA ILE A 269 -10.24 12.20 8.74
C ILE A 269 -11.53 11.53 9.22
N LEU A 270 -12.29 10.88 8.34
CA LEU A 270 -13.57 10.25 8.66
C LEU A 270 -13.44 9.13 9.69
N VAL A 271 -12.38 8.32 9.61
CA VAL A 271 -12.13 7.22 10.55
C VAL A 271 -11.43 7.69 11.84
N GLY A 272 -11.04 8.97 11.92
CA GLY A 272 -10.38 9.54 13.09
C GLY A 272 -9.01 8.94 13.37
N HIS A 273 -8.26 8.56 12.33
CA HIS A 273 -6.93 7.98 12.49
C HIS A 273 -5.94 9.08 12.92
N TRP A 274 -5.79 9.27 14.23
CA TRP A 274 -4.96 10.33 14.76
C TRP A 274 -3.46 10.12 14.52
N ASP A 275 -2.99 8.89 14.32
CA ASP A 275 -1.58 8.57 14.05
C ASP A 275 -1.27 8.47 12.54
N ASN A 276 -2.06 9.15 11.70
CA ASN A 276 -1.94 9.12 10.25
C ASN A 276 -0.77 9.99 9.72
N PRO A 277 -0.43 9.90 8.42
CA PRO A 277 0.67 10.66 7.82
C PRO A 277 0.45 12.19 7.85
N VAL A 278 -0.79 12.64 7.95
CA VAL A 278 -1.17 14.05 7.78
C VAL A 278 -1.10 14.80 9.11
N TYR A 279 -1.55 14.17 10.19
CA TYR A 279 -1.59 14.75 11.51
C TYR A 279 -0.32 14.43 12.31
N ASN A 280 -0.03 13.14 12.52
CA ASN A 280 1.11 12.71 13.35
C ASN A 280 2.33 12.25 12.55
N LYS A 281 2.28 12.31 11.21
CA LYS A 281 3.43 12.06 10.32
C LYS A 281 3.98 10.64 10.50
N ASN A 282 3.08 9.66 10.45
CA ASN A 282 3.37 8.25 10.69
C ASN A 282 2.45 7.34 9.86
N ASN A 283 2.71 6.03 9.83
CA ASN A 283 1.83 5.00 9.26
C ASN A 283 1.48 5.18 7.77
N ALA A 284 2.48 5.50 6.95
CA ALA A 284 2.34 5.54 5.49
C ALA A 284 3.26 4.54 4.80
N TYR A 285 2.92 4.19 3.56
CA TYR A 285 3.87 3.68 2.59
C TYR A 285 3.98 4.69 1.45
N LEU A 286 5.16 4.81 0.87
CA LEU A 286 5.38 5.55 -0.37
C LEU A 286 5.96 4.58 -1.39
N TYR A 287 5.38 4.54 -2.58
CA TYR A 287 5.88 3.75 -3.69
C TYR A 287 6.23 4.65 -4.86
N HIS A 288 7.47 4.57 -5.30
CA HIS A 288 7.92 5.19 -6.54
C HIS A 288 7.79 4.21 -7.70
N ASN A 289 7.01 4.61 -8.70
CA ASN A 289 6.91 3.89 -9.96
C ASN A 289 8.06 4.31 -10.91
N PRO A 290 8.96 3.41 -11.29
CA PRO A 290 10.14 3.74 -12.11
C PRO A 290 9.77 4.11 -13.55
N ALA A 291 8.63 3.62 -14.07
CA ALA A 291 8.19 3.87 -15.44
C ALA A 291 7.61 5.28 -15.62
N THR A 292 6.81 5.74 -14.66
CA THR A 292 6.19 7.07 -14.68
C THR A 292 7.03 8.13 -13.97
N LYS A 293 7.93 7.69 -13.08
CA LYS A 293 8.63 8.51 -12.08
C LYS A 293 7.71 9.15 -11.04
N ASN A 294 6.52 8.58 -10.88
CA ASN A 294 5.51 9.11 -9.98
C ASN A 294 5.64 8.47 -8.61
N MET A 295 5.50 9.29 -7.58
CA MET A 295 5.33 8.81 -6.22
C MET A 295 3.84 8.56 -5.97
N ASN A 296 3.51 7.43 -5.37
CA ASN A 296 2.18 7.14 -4.84
C ASN A 296 2.28 7.00 -3.32
N CYS A 297 1.38 7.67 -2.61
CA CYS A 297 1.23 7.56 -1.17
C CYS A 297 0.04 6.67 -0.88
#